data_AF-A0AA91JMR9-F1
#
_entry.id   AF-A0AA91JMR9-F1
#
_cell.length_a   1.000
_cell.length_b   1.000
_cell.length_c   1.000
_cell.angle_alpha   90.00
_cell.angle_beta   90.00
_cell.angle_gamma   90.00
#
_symmetry.space_group_name_H-M   'P 1'
#
loop_
_entity.id
_entity.type
_entity.pdbx_description
1 polymer ?
#
loop_
_entity_poly.entity_id
_entity_poly.type
_entity_poly.pdbx_seq_one_letter_code
_entity_poly.pdbx_strand_id
1 'polypeptide(L)'
;MEKGWVETMEYEEDWFMRQVKAAVFNPFKKVSEVQVMPMILVTDEGTGENYSVPIQSYLSELILTLQVNQAENRLFSESKQMTDAQFFELGNWFYDLVENLSDEELETANFSRAEIAQGRAELANQ
;
A
#
# COMPACT_ATOMS: atom_id res chain seq x y z
N MET A 1 -6.42 -15.08 33.23
CA MET A 1 -5.02 -14.83 32.84
C MET A 1 -4.99 -14.46 31.36
N GLU A 2 -5.63 -13.36 30.98
CA GLU A 2 -5.79 -12.96 29.55
C GLU A 2 -5.16 -11.60 29.22
N LYS A 3 -4.76 -10.82 30.23
CA LYS A 3 -4.30 -9.43 30.02
C LYS A 3 -2.93 -9.30 29.35
N GLY A 4 -2.10 -10.35 29.38
CA GLY A 4 -0.73 -10.28 28.86
C GLY A 4 -0.60 -10.47 27.34
N TRP A 5 -1.56 -11.13 26.70
CA TRP A 5 -1.48 -11.46 25.26
C TRP A 5 -2.05 -10.36 24.37
N VAL A 6 -3.04 -9.62 24.87
CA VAL A 6 -3.64 -8.49 24.15
C VAL A 6 -2.68 -7.31 24.11
N GLU A 7 -1.99 -7.03 25.23
CA GLU A 7 -1.01 -5.94 25.32
C GLU A 7 0.21 -6.16 24.41
N THR A 8 0.65 -7.41 24.21
CA THR A 8 1.77 -7.71 23.31
C THR A 8 1.39 -7.57 21.84
N MET A 9 0.18 -7.99 21.45
CA MET A 9 -0.30 -7.82 20.08
C MET A 9 -0.51 -6.34 19.73
N GLU A 10 -1.15 -5.57 20.62
CA GLU A 10 -1.32 -4.12 20.41
C GLU A 10 0.04 -3.41 20.30
N TYR A 11 1.04 -3.81 21.10
CA TYR A 11 2.39 -3.24 21.04
C TYR A 11 3.13 -3.58 19.74
N GLU A 12 3.00 -4.82 19.26
CA GLU A 12 3.58 -5.26 17.98
C GLU A 12 2.92 -4.54 16.80
N GLU A 13 1.59 -4.37 16.83
CA GLU A 13 0.83 -3.59 15.83
C GLU A 13 1.26 -2.11 15.84
N ASP A 14 1.37 -1.48 17.01
CA ASP A 14 1.82 -0.09 17.15
C ASP A 14 3.27 0.11 16.68
N TRP A 15 4.15 -0.84 16.98
CA TRP A 15 5.55 -0.83 16.54
C TRP A 15 5.64 -0.98 15.01
N PHE A 16 4.88 -1.92 14.45
CA PHE A 16 4.80 -2.15 13.02
C PHE A 16 4.31 -0.89 12.31
N MET A 17 3.25 -0.27 12.82
CA MET A 17 2.69 0.99 12.31
C MET A 17 3.71 2.14 12.34
N ARG A 18 4.65 2.15 13.30
CA ARG A 18 5.74 3.14 13.32
C ARG A 18 6.79 2.86 12.24
N GLN A 19 7.14 1.61 11.99
CA GLN A 19 8.09 1.23 10.93
C GLN A 19 7.51 1.53 9.54
N VAL A 20 6.25 1.15 9.29
CA VAL A 20 5.59 1.43 8.00
C VAL A 20 5.39 2.92 7.80
N LYS A 21 4.97 3.69 8.83
CA LYS A 21 4.91 5.16 8.72
C LYS A 21 6.28 5.76 8.41
N ALA A 22 7.38 5.23 8.95
CA ALA A 22 8.71 5.73 8.64
C ALA A 22 9.16 5.39 7.20
N ALA A 23 8.74 4.23 6.65
CA ALA A 23 9.04 3.80 5.29
C ALA A 23 8.19 4.54 4.22
N VAL A 24 6.90 4.74 4.49
CA VAL A 24 5.94 5.45 3.63
C VAL A 24 6.17 6.97 3.70
N PHE A 25 6.43 7.49 4.89
CA PHE A 25 6.63 8.90 5.15
C PHE A 25 8.14 9.20 5.28
N ASN A 26 8.84 9.23 4.15
CA ASN A 26 10.17 9.82 4.09
C ASN A 26 10.05 11.31 3.67
N PRO A 27 10.03 12.27 4.63
CA PRO A 27 9.95 13.69 4.31
C PRO A 27 11.19 14.22 3.54
N PHE A 28 12.21 13.37 3.34
CA PHE A 28 13.42 13.67 2.58
C PHE A 28 13.49 12.99 1.21
N LYS A 29 12.48 12.21 0.80
CA LYS A 29 12.40 11.69 -0.58
C LYS A 29 12.21 12.90 -1.49
N LYS A 30 13.20 13.18 -2.35
CA LYS A 30 13.19 14.35 -3.24
C LYS A 30 11.84 14.42 -3.95
N VAL A 31 11.20 15.58 -3.85
CA VAL A 31 10.02 15.96 -4.64
C VAL A 31 10.49 16.03 -6.10
N SER A 32 10.56 14.89 -6.78
CA SER A 32 10.41 14.90 -8.23
C SER A 32 9.08 15.57 -8.52
N GLU A 33 9.04 16.41 -9.56
CA GLU A 33 7.87 17.17 -10.00
C GLU A 33 6.58 16.46 -9.63
N VAL A 34 5.74 17.11 -8.82
CA VAL A 34 4.51 16.51 -8.27
C VAL A 34 3.66 16.02 -9.45
N GLN A 35 3.82 14.75 -9.82
CA GLN A 35 2.90 14.09 -10.73
C GLN A 35 1.57 14.06 -10.00
N VAL A 36 0.58 14.71 -10.60
CA VAL A 36 -0.79 14.63 -10.10
C VAL A 36 -1.25 13.20 -10.35
N MET A 37 -1.20 12.38 -9.30
CA MET A 37 -1.76 11.03 -9.31
C MET A 37 -3.30 11.13 -9.41
N PRO A 38 -3.96 10.18 -10.08
CA PRO A 38 -5.41 10.24 -10.22
C PRO A 38 -6.10 10.16 -8.86
N MET A 39 -7.22 10.85 -8.78
CA MET A 39 -8.17 10.70 -7.68
C MET A 39 -9.05 9.50 -7.95
N ILE A 40 -9.27 8.67 -6.94
CA ILE A 40 -10.15 7.51 -7.02
C ILE A 40 -11.37 7.73 -6.13
N LEU A 41 -12.48 7.09 -6.49
CA LEU A 41 -13.67 7.02 -5.64
C LEU A 41 -13.54 5.82 -4.70
N VAL A 42 -13.73 6.04 -3.41
CA VAL A 42 -13.74 4.99 -2.38
C VAL A 42 -15.07 5.06 -1.65
N THR A 43 -15.61 3.89 -1.30
CA THR A 43 -16.80 3.77 -0.45
C THR A 43 -16.36 3.40 0.95
N ASP A 44 -16.77 4.18 1.94
CA ASP A 44 -16.64 3.83 3.35
C ASP A 44 -17.63 2.69 3.67
N GLU A 45 -17.14 1.53 4.08
CA GLU A 45 -18.01 0.38 4.36
C GLU A 45 -18.88 0.57 5.62
N GLY A 46 -18.45 1.41 6.56
CA GLY A 46 -19.18 1.67 7.81
C GLY A 46 -20.32 2.66 7.64
N THR A 47 -20.17 3.66 6.76
CA THR A 47 -21.17 4.71 6.52
C THR A 47 -21.91 4.55 5.19
N GLY A 48 -21.31 3.85 4.23
CA GLY A 48 -21.78 3.74 2.85
C GLY A 48 -21.52 5.00 2.01
N GLU A 49 -20.81 6.00 2.55
CA GLU A 49 -20.52 7.24 1.85
C GLU A 49 -19.39 7.07 0.84
N ASN A 50 -19.52 7.75 -0.30
CA ASN A 50 -18.48 7.80 -1.31
C ASN A 50 -17.66 9.08 -1.16
N TYR A 51 -16.34 8.95 -1.17
CA TYR A 51 -15.41 10.07 -1.10
C TYR A 51 -14.28 9.89 -2.10
N SER A 52 -13.63 11.00 -2.48
CA SER A 52 -12.55 10.99 -3.45
C SER A 52 -11.21 11.24 -2.78
N VAL A 53 -10.24 10.37 -3.04
CA VAL A 53 -8.89 10.45 -2.46
C VAL A 53 -7.81 10.24 -3.53
N PRO A 54 -6.60 10.76 -3.34
CA PRO A 54 -5.47 10.40 -4.19
C PRO A 54 -5.20 8.89 -4.06
N ILE A 55 -5.05 8.20 -5.20
CA ILE A 55 -4.82 6.74 -5.17
C ILE A 55 -3.63 6.34 -4.31
N GLN A 56 -2.54 7.12 -4.38
CA GLN A 56 -1.33 6.83 -3.61
C GLN A 56 -1.58 6.86 -2.09
N SER A 57 -2.43 7.76 -1.61
CA SER A 57 -2.82 7.81 -0.19
C SER A 57 -3.63 6.58 0.21
N TYR A 58 -4.57 6.16 -0.64
CA TYR A 58 -5.38 4.96 -0.39
C TYR A 58 -4.56 3.67 -0.40
N LEU A 59 -3.65 3.51 -1.37
CA LEU A 59 -2.73 2.38 -1.41
C LEU A 59 -1.81 2.34 -0.17
N SER A 60 -1.35 3.50 0.29
CA SER A 60 -0.55 3.60 1.51
C SER A 60 -1.32 3.12 2.74
N GLU A 61 -2.59 3.48 2.85
CA GLU A 61 -3.47 3.05 3.94
C GLU A 61 -3.67 1.54 3.92
N LEU A 62 -3.96 0.95 2.76
CA LEU A 62 -4.12 -0.49 2.62
C LEU A 62 -2.81 -1.26 2.94
N ILE A 63 -1.64 -0.73 2.59
CA ILE A 63 -0.36 -1.33 3.00
C ILE A 63 -0.19 -1.26 4.52
N LEU A 64 -0.49 -0.10 5.13
CA LEU A 64 -0.41 0.11 6.57
C LEU A 64 -1.29 -0.88 7.35
N THR A 65 -2.46 -1.23 6.83
CA THR A 65 -3.40 -2.17 7.44
C THR A 65 -3.19 -3.62 7.01
N LEU A 66 -2.06 -3.95 6.37
CA LEU A 66 -1.74 -5.27 5.83
C LEU A 66 -2.78 -5.81 4.82
N GLN A 67 -3.50 -4.94 4.13
CA GLN A 67 -4.40 -5.26 3.04
C GLN A 67 -3.68 -5.19 1.68
N VAL A 68 -2.46 -5.74 1.59
CA VAL A 68 -1.58 -5.61 0.41
C VAL A 68 -2.19 -6.20 -0.85
N ASN A 69 -2.81 -7.38 -0.76
CA ASN A 69 -3.49 -7.98 -1.92
C ASN A 69 -4.62 -7.07 -2.45
N GLN A 70 -5.38 -6.42 -1.57
CA GLN A 70 -6.41 -5.47 -1.97
C GLN A 70 -5.80 -4.21 -2.61
N ALA A 71 -4.68 -3.75 -2.06
CA ALA A 71 -3.95 -2.62 -2.61
C ALA A 71 -3.44 -2.90 -4.04
N GLU A 72 -2.88 -4.08 -4.29
CA GLU A 72 -2.44 -4.49 -5.63
C GLU A 72 -3.63 -4.56 -6.60
N ASN A 73 -4.72 -5.24 -6.21
CA ASN A 73 -5.93 -5.29 -7.02
C ASN A 73 -6.42 -3.88 -7.38
N ARG A 74 -6.36 -2.95 -6.43
CA ARG A 74 -6.75 -1.56 -6.65
C ARG A 74 -5.82 -0.87 -7.63
N LEU A 75 -4.51 -0.96 -7.45
CA LEU A 75 -3.49 -0.40 -8.34
C LEU A 75 -3.74 -0.82 -9.80
N PHE A 76 -3.91 -2.12 -10.05
CA PHE A 76 -4.14 -2.62 -11.41
C PHE A 76 -5.52 -2.25 -11.96
N SER A 77 -6.57 -2.23 -11.13
CA SER A 77 -7.92 -1.83 -11.58
C SER A 77 -7.96 -0.38 -12.09
N GLU A 78 -7.12 0.48 -11.50
CA GLU A 78 -7.09 1.92 -11.77
C GLU A 78 -6.07 2.31 -12.86
N SER A 79 -5.26 1.36 -13.34
CA SER A 79 -4.28 1.56 -14.41
C SER A 79 -4.85 2.27 -15.65
N LYS A 80 -6.11 1.95 -16.01
CA LYS A 80 -6.81 2.56 -17.16
C LYS A 80 -7.08 4.06 -17.03
N GLN A 81 -6.97 4.60 -15.82
CA GLN A 81 -7.13 6.04 -15.55
C GLN A 81 -5.77 6.77 -15.54
N MET A 82 -4.68 6.06 -15.81
CA MET A 82 -3.31 6.56 -15.78
C MET A 82 -2.68 6.50 -17.17
N THR A 83 -1.67 7.34 -17.37
CA THR A 83 -0.67 7.09 -18.42
C THR A 83 0.25 5.95 -17.99
N ASP A 84 0.88 5.27 -18.95
CA ASP A 84 1.85 4.19 -18.68
C ASP A 84 2.96 4.66 -17.73
N ALA A 85 3.42 5.91 -17.89
CA ALA A 85 4.43 6.51 -17.01
C ALA A 85 3.93 6.65 -15.56
N GLN A 86 2.71 7.17 -15.36
CA GLN A 86 2.11 7.29 -14.03
C GLN A 86 1.90 5.92 -13.39
N PHE A 87 1.38 4.95 -14.16
CA PHE A 87 1.14 3.59 -13.67
C PHE A 87 2.47 2.92 -13.27
N PHE A 88 3.50 3.02 -14.11
CA PHE A 88 4.81 2.46 -13.84
C PHE A 88 5.49 3.10 -12.62
N GLU A 89 5.41 4.42 -12.47
CA GLU A 89 5.97 5.14 -11.31
C GLU A 89 5.22 4.79 -10.01
N LEU A 90 3.89 4.81 -10.04
CA LEU A 90 3.06 4.43 -8.89
C LEU A 90 3.27 2.98 -8.49
N GLY A 91 3.32 2.06 -9.47
CA GLY A 91 3.55 0.65 -9.22
C GLY A 91 4.94 0.37 -8.63
N ASN A 92 5.99 1.02 -9.12
CA ASN A 92 7.31 0.88 -8.51
C ASN A 92 7.33 1.45 -7.08
N TRP A 93 6.71 2.61 -6.86
CA TRP A 93 6.56 3.16 -5.52
C TRP A 93 5.80 2.18 -4.58
N PHE A 94 4.75 1.53 -5.08
CA PHE A 94 3.97 0.54 -4.33
C PHE A 94 4.84 -0.66 -3.92
N TYR A 95 5.51 -1.31 -4.88
CA TYR A 95 6.33 -2.48 -4.56
C TYR A 95 7.57 -2.14 -3.74
N ASP A 96 8.14 -0.94 -3.87
CA ASP A 96 9.23 -0.48 -3.00
C ASP A 96 8.80 -0.45 -1.53
N LEU A 97 7.53 -0.11 -1.25
CA LEU A 97 6.99 -0.12 0.12
C LEU A 97 6.69 -1.53 0.60
N VAL A 98 5.99 -2.34 -0.22
CA VAL A 98 5.63 -3.72 0.11
C VAL A 98 6.87 -4.58 0.36
N GLU A 99 7.97 -4.32 -0.35
CA GLU A 99 9.23 -5.04 -0.19
C GLU A 99 9.89 -4.82 1.18
N ASN A 100 9.55 -3.75 1.91
CA ASN A 100 10.04 -3.51 3.27
C ASN A 100 9.28 -4.29 4.35
N LEU A 101 8.13 -4.89 4.02
CA LEU A 101 7.40 -5.75 4.95
C LEU A 101 8.20 -7.02 5.24
N SER A 102 8.08 -7.57 6.45
CA SER A 102 8.63 -8.87 6.83
C SER A 102 7.88 -10.01 6.12
N ASP A 103 8.46 -11.21 6.12
CA ASP A 103 7.78 -12.37 5.51
C ASP A 103 6.49 -12.73 6.28
N GLU A 104 6.44 -12.50 7.59
CA GLU A 104 5.27 -12.71 8.45
C GLU A 104 4.16 -11.69 8.15
N GLU A 105 4.52 -10.43 7.91
CA GLU A 105 3.58 -9.37 7.50
C GLU A 105 3.02 -9.62 6.11
N LEU A 106 3.87 -10.09 5.17
CA LEU A 106 3.43 -10.49 3.83
C LEU A 106 2.47 -11.68 3.88
N GLU A 107 2.79 -12.71 4.67
CA GLU A 107 1.89 -13.85 4.87
C GLU A 107 0.55 -13.41 5.47
N THR A 108 0.57 -12.53 6.49
CA THR A 108 -0.63 -11.92 7.07
C THR A 108 -1.45 -11.16 6.03
N ALA A 109 -0.77 -10.47 5.10
CA ALA A 109 -1.38 -9.73 4.01
C ALA A 109 -1.81 -10.59 2.80
N ASN A 110 -1.69 -11.92 2.90
CA ASN A 110 -1.89 -12.87 1.80
C ASN A 110 -1.10 -12.46 0.55
N PHE A 111 0.20 -12.23 0.76
CA PHE A 111 1.13 -11.78 -0.26
C PHE A 111 2.50 -12.46 -0.08
N SER A 112 3.36 -12.39 -1.10
CA SER A 112 4.65 -13.07 -1.10
C SER A 112 5.71 -12.32 -1.89
N ARG A 113 6.98 -12.65 -1.64
CA ARG A 113 8.12 -12.13 -2.42
C ARG A 113 8.00 -12.47 -3.91
N ALA A 114 7.42 -13.62 -4.23
CA ALA A 114 7.18 -14.05 -5.61
C ALA A 114 6.15 -13.15 -6.30
N GLU A 115 5.08 -12.77 -5.59
CA GLU A 115 4.06 -11.85 -6.10
C GLU A 115 4.62 -10.43 -6.31
N ILE A 116 5.50 -9.94 -5.43
CA ILE A 116 6.23 -8.68 -5.67
C ILE A 116 7.00 -8.74 -7.00
N ALA A 117 7.78 -9.81 -7.22
CA ALA A 117 8.58 -9.96 -8.42
C ALA A 117 7.71 -10.10 -9.69
N GLN A 118 6.62 -10.87 -9.60
CA GLN A 118 5.65 -11.02 -10.69
C GLN A 118 5.00 -9.67 -11.02
N GLY A 119 4.47 -8.98 -10.02
CA GLY A 119 3.80 -7.70 -10.19
C GLY A 119 4.70 -6.63 -10.80
N ARG A 120 5.96 -6.52 -10.36
CA ARG A 120 6.95 -5.63 -11.00
C ARG A 120 7.19 -5.98 -12.47
N ALA A 121 7.18 -7.26 -12.84
CA ALA A 121 7.31 -7.67 -14.23
C ALA A 121 6.06 -7.30 -15.05
N GLU A 122 4.87 -7.35 -14.45
CA GLU A 122 3.61 -6.94 -15.10
C GLU A 122 3.57 -5.43 -15.37
N LEU A 123 4.13 -4.59 -14.48
CA LEU A 123 4.24 -3.15 -14.72
C LEU A 123 4.97 -2.79 -16.02
N ALA A 124 5.98 -3.58 -16.40
CA ALA A 124 6.80 -3.34 -17.58
C ALA A 124 6.14 -3.82 -18.89
N ASN A 125 4.99 -4.52 -18.80
CA ASN A 125 4.35 -5.20 -19.92
C ASN A 125 2.93 -4.66 -20.26
N GLN A 126 2.50 -3.54 -19.67
CA GLN A 126 1.23 -2.89 -20.01
C GLN A 126 1.36 -1.93 -21.20
#